data_AF-A0A1A0HGS0-F1
#
_entry.id   AF-A0A1A0HGS0-F1
#
_cell.length_a   1.000
_cell.length_b   1.000
_cell.length_c   1.000
_cell.angle_alpha   90.00
_cell.angle_beta   90.00
_cell.angle_gamma   90.00
#
_symmetry.space_group_name_H-M   'P 1'
#
loop_
_entity.id
_entity.type
_entity.pdbx_description
1 polymer ?
#
loop_
_entity_poly.entity_id
_entity_poly.type
_entity_poly.pdbx_seq_one_letter_code
_entity_poly.pdbx_strand_id
1 'polypeptide(L)'
;MNEPGTSTTPVLTSAPEIGTLYGSEVQAAFEMNYTSNIMIAVSMTEPAKDIETMVESVINYSLSLPKPIEKEIPTEITEAKRYILKELEESERFKVLLAASSMSLMNKYFPKITEYRDRFRNGNRKIAHAMLKNLPYLVTENGFSWQKKRDAGHVLAALIESANLNEKNIRNDAFDELIVILTLIRNWTGENVRVIKEIVKLAGKYDEKYEKNDINHPPARTLLPLLLTGYPTAGTIDIDQWYHGEANYKKCKVSYEKMVTDFADNVWPKMHSQAKKREAGVLNTKQRILLQTTIESIGCTEADFRSEQLGIAHQGGIHAIQTAGNKQEKTRVNKYATNPEKVLSILMRILNEQPEICPNCLRIHKLEDCNALADSPRENMAAYLMPNYSFTAKNLIPKSTVYTTTFIRRRRGYMTPSPQTMNASDNILTLSPNRSATVSTMRFRLTKTWSGDTPT
;
A
#
# COMPACT_ATOMS: atom_id res chain seq x y z
N MET A 1 1.48 -34.60 -65.42
CA MET A 1 0.54 -34.20 -64.37
C MET A 1 1.37 -33.64 -63.24
N ASN A 2 1.41 -32.33 -63.10
CA ASN A 2 2.17 -31.65 -62.04
C ASN A 2 1.20 -31.30 -60.92
N GLU A 3 1.47 -31.79 -59.71
CA GLU A 3 0.70 -31.41 -58.53
C GLU A 3 0.99 -29.94 -58.17
N PRO A 4 -0.04 -29.12 -57.90
CA PRO A 4 0.16 -27.77 -57.45
C PRO A 4 0.59 -27.77 -55.98
N GLY A 5 1.81 -27.32 -55.73
CA GLY A 5 2.34 -27.12 -54.38
C GLY A 5 1.49 -26.11 -53.60
N THR A 6 0.98 -26.54 -52.45
CA THR A 6 0.25 -25.71 -51.50
C THR A 6 1.21 -24.70 -50.87
N SER A 7 1.12 -23.46 -51.33
CA SER A 7 1.74 -22.29 -50.70
C SER A 7 1.09 -22.05 -49.33
N THR A 8 1.72 -22.51 -48.26
CA THR A 8 1.39 -22.12 -46.90
C THR A 8 1.83 -20.68 -46.67
N THR A 9 0.91 -19.74 -46.83
CA THR A 9 1.10 -18.36 -46.40
C THR A 9 1.34 -18.35 -44.89
N PRO A 10 2.49 -17.87 -44.39
CA PRO A 10 2.74 -17.83 -42.96
C PRO A 10 1.69 -16.92 -42.31
N VAL A 11 1.00 -17.46 -41.31
CA VAL A 11 0.10 -16.69 -40.44
C VAL A 11 0.95 -15.62 -39.76
N LEU A 12 0.80 -14.37 -40.20
CA LEU A 12 1.34 -13.19 -39.53
C LEU A 12 0.70 -13.10 -38.15
N THR A 13 1.35 -13.69 -37.16
CA THR A 13 1.04 -13.44 -35.76
C THR A 13 1.16 -11.94 -35.52
N SER A 14 0.09 -11.32 -35.04
CA SER A 14 0.08 -9.89 -34.72
C SER A 14 1.25 -9.59 -33.79
N ALA A 15 2.07 -8.61 -34.17
CA ALA A 15 3.21 -8.20 -33.36
C ALA A 15 2.71 -7.87 -31.94
N PRO A 16 3.35 -8.38 -30.86
CA PRO A 16 2.97 -8.00 -29.51
C PRO A 16 2.98 -6.48 -29.37
N GLU A 17 1.92 -5.94 -28.77
CA GLU A 17 1.84 -4.52 -28.45
C GLU A 17 2.77 -4.22 -27.28
N ILE A 18 3.30 -2.99 -27.24
CA ILE A 18 4.12 -2.51 -26.11
C ILE A 18 3.32 -2.63 -24.82
N GLY A 19 2.01 -2.41 -24.89
CA GLY A 19 1.07 -2.56 -23.78
C GLY A 19 1.01 -3.98 -23.23
N THR A 20 1.12 -5.00 -24.07
CA THR A 20 1.16 -6.41 -23.61
C THR A 20 2.46 -6.72 -22.87
N LEU A 21 3.57 -6.08 -23.24
CA LEU A 21 4.88 -6.34 -22.65
C LEU A 21 5.17 -5.50 -21.40
N TYR A 22 4.76 -4.24 -21.41
CA TYR A 22 5.17 -3.23 -20.42
C TYR A 22 4.00 -2.49 -19.76
N GLY A 23 2.76 -2.76 -20.16
CA GLY A 23 1.56 -2.12 -19.62
C GLY A 23 1.07 -0.91 -20.43
N SER A 24 -0.19 -0.54 -20.21
CA SER A 24 -0.89 0.48 -21.01
C SER A 24 -0.31 1.89 -20.87
N GLU A 25 0.23 2.26 -19.70
CA GLU A 25 0.86 3.57 -19.51
C GLU A 25 2.13 3.72 -20.35
N VAL A 26 2.95 2.65 -20.45
CA VAL A 26 4.13 2.65 -21.33
C VAL A 26 3.72 2.70 -22.79
N GLN A 27 2.66 1.98 -23.19
CA GLN A 27 2.10 2.07 -24.55
C GLN A 27 1.65 3.49 -24.87
N ALA A 28 0.87 4.12 -23.99
CA ALA A 28 0.35 5.46 -24.21
C ALA A 28 1.50 6.48 -24.34
N ALA A 29 2.49 6.43 -23.44
CA ALA A 29 3.66 7.30 -23.51
C ALA A 29 4.48 7.05 -24.79
N PHE A 30 4.63 5.79 -25.21
CA PHE A 30 5.34 5.46 -26.44
C PHE A 30 4.63 5.96 -27.71
N GLU A 31 3.30 5.91 -27.75
CA GLU A 31 2.53 6.36 -28.91
C GLU A 31 2.35 7.88 -28.95
N MET A 32 2.48 8.55 -27.80
CA MET A 32 2.43 10.00 -27.73
C MET A 32 3.53 10.62 -28.59
N ASN A 33 3.13 11.54 -29.47
CA ASN A 33 3.99 12.20 -30.47
C ASN A 33 4.72 11.25 -31.42
N TYR A 34 4.36 9.97 -31.47
CA TYR A 34 4.94 9.04 -32.43
C TYR A 34 4.41 9.34 -33.84
N THR A 35 5.32 9.46 -34.80
CA THR A 35 4.97 9.54 -36.22
C THR A 35 5.61 8.38 -36.98
N SER A 36 4.92 7.82 -37.98
CA SER A 36 5.45 6.71 -38.79
C SER A 36 6.68 7.09 -39.63
N ASN A 37 7.01 8.39 -39.70
CA ASN A 37 8.13 8.95 -40.47
C ASN A 37 9.33 9.39 -39.61
N ILE A 38 9.41 8.95 -38.35
CA ILE A 38 10.58 9.21 -37.49
C ILE A 38 11.86 8.82 -38.23
N MET A 39 12.71 9.81 -38.51
CA MET A 39 14.00 9.62 -39.15
C MET A 39 15.10 9.60 -38.10
N ILE A 40 15.38 8.40 -37.58
CA ILE A 40 16.59 8.20 -36.78
C ILE A 40 17.76 8.02 -37.76
N ALA A 41 18.57 9.07 -37.87
CA ALA A 41 19.81 9.01 -38.65
C ALA A 41 20.83 8.14 -37.90
N VAL A 42 21.16 6.99 -38.49
CA VAL A 42 22.28 6.14 -38.08
C VAL A 42 23.27 6.12 -39.24
N SER A 43 24.48 6.59 -39.02
CA SER A 43 25.54 6.60 -40.02
C SER A 43 25.86 5.18 -40.46
N MET A 44 26.02 4.98 -41.76
CA MET A 44 26.49 3.72 -42.33
C MET A 44 27.97 3.45 -41.97
N THR A 45 28.76 4.49 -41.68
CA THR A 45 30.20 4.35 -41.41
C THR A 45 30.50 4.12 -39.93
N GLU A 46 29.76 4.75 -39.02
CA GLU A 46 29.98 4.66 -37.56
C GLU A 46 28.69 4.37 -36.77
N PRO A 47 27.87 3.37 -37.14
CA PRO A 47 26.55 3.13 -36.51
C PRO A 47 26.64 2.86 -35.01
N ALA A 48 27.77 2.31 -34.54
CA ALA A 48 28.00 2.03 -33.13
C ALA A 48 28.05 3.30 -32.26
N LYS A 49 28.75 4.33 -32.76
CA LYS A 49 29.00 5.58 -32.07
C LYS A 49 27.74 6.44 -32.02
N ASP A 50 26.97 6.47 -33.10
CA ASP A 50 25.68 7.17 -33.14
C ASP A 50 24.71 6.58 -32.13
N ILE A 51 24.58 5.25 -32.10
CA ILE A 51 23.70 4.56 -31.13
C ILE A 51 24.19 4.78 -29.70
N GLU A 52 25.50 4.74 -29.45
CA GLU A 52 26.06 5.04 -28.13
C GLU A 52 25.75 6.47 -27.69
N THR A 53 25.88 7.45 -28.59
CA THR A 53 25.52 8.85 -28.34
C THR A 53 24.03 8.99 -28.01
N MET A 54 23.15 8.23 -28.71
CA MET A 54 21.71 8.20 -28.40
C MET A 54 21.44 7.61 -27.00
N VAL A 55 22.14 6.54 -26.63
CA VAL A 55 22.02 5.90 -25.31
C VAL A 55 22.46 6.85 -24.21
N GLU A 56 23.60 7.53 -24.38
CA GLU A 56 24.09 8.52 -23.42
C GLU A 56 23.14 9.70 -23.30
N SER A 57 22.60 10.19 -24.41
CA SER A 57 21.56 11.22 -24.42
C SER A 57 20.36 10.78 -23.58
N VAL A 58 19.81 9.60 -23.79
CA VAL A 58 18.66 9.10 -23.01
C VAL A 58 19.03 8.91 -21.55
N ILE A 59 20.22 8.38 -21.21
CA ILE A 59 20.63 8.25 -19.81
C ILE A 59 20.75 9.63 -19.14
N ASN A 60 21.37 10.60 -19.82
CA ASN A 60 21.60 11.93 -19.26
C ASN A 60 20.30 12.74 -19.14
N TYR A 61 19.37 12.61 -20.08
CA TYR A 61 18.09 13.32 -20.02
C TYR A 61 17.05 12.57 -19.20
N SER A 62 16.81 11.28 -19.40
CA SER A 62 15.73 10.55 -18.70
C SER A 62 16.06 10.20 -17.26
N LEU A 63 17.34 10.10 -16.90
CA LEU A 63 17.78 9.51 -15.62
C LEU A 63 18.60 10.47 -14.77
N SER A 64 18.59 11.77 -15.08
CA SER A 64 19.18 12.82 -14.24
C SER A 64 18.34 13.12 -12.99
N LEU A 65 18.05 12.08 -12.20
CA LEU A 65 17.50 12.30 -10.87
C LEU A 65 18.58 12.96 -9.98
N PRO A 66 18.23 13.96 -9.14
CA PRO A 66 19.21 14.65 -8.30
C PRO A 66 20.00 13.69 -7.39
N LYS A 67 19.34 12.62 -6.94
CA LYS A 67 19.90 11.55 -6.11
C LYS A 67 19.21 10.22 -6.43
N PRO A 68 19.90 9.08 -6.25
CA PRO A 68 19.28 7.76 -6.30
C PRO A 68 18.18 7.62 -5.24
N ILE A 69 17.08 6.98 -5.60
CA ILE A 69 15.95 6.69 -4.70
C ILE A 69 16.23 5.35 -3.99
N GLU A 70 16.76 5.44 -2.78
CA GLU A 70 17.20 4.25 -2.01
C GLU A 70 16.05 3.47 -1.37
N LYS A 71 14.91 4.12 -1.14
CA LYS A 71 13.74 3.55 -0.46
C LYS A 71 12.48 3.93 -1.19
N GLU A 72 11.41 3.18 -0.93
CA GLU A 72 10.10 3.45 -1.51
C GLU A 72 9.48 4.74 -0.92
N ILE A 73 9.92 5.90 -1.42
CA ILE A 73 9.41 7.23 -1.03
C ILE A 73 8.39 7.68 -2.07
N PRO A 74 7.09 7.77 -1.72
CA PRO A 74 6.03 7.96 -2.71
C PRO A 74 6.20 9.17 -3.63
N THR A 75 6.55 10.33 -3.08
CA THR A 75 6.74 11.58 -3.86
C THR A 75 7.84 11.45 -4.90
N GLU A 76 9.00 10.93 -4.49
CA GLU A 76 10.16 10.77 -5.38
C GLU A 76 9.88 9.76 -6.49
N ILE A 77 9.13 8.70 -6.18
CA ILE A 77 8.73 7.67 -7.13
C ILE A 77 7.75 8.22 -8.16
N THR A 78 6.72 8.94 -7.72
CA THR A 78 5.74 9.55 -8.63
C THR A 78 6.40 10.60 -9.53
N GLU A 79 7.35 11.38 -9.01
CA GLU A 79 8.14 12.33 -9.81
C GLU A 79 9.03 11.62 -10.83
N ALA A 80 9.76 10.57 -10.42
CA ALA A 80 10.59 9.78 -11.32
C ALA A 80 9.76 9.13 -12.43
N LYS A 81 8.59 8.56 -12.10
CA LYS A 81 7.62 8.03 -13.07
C LYS A 81 7.25 9.11 -14.08
N ARG A 82 6.80 10.28 -13.61
CA ARG A 82 6.34 11.40 -14.46
C ARG A 82 7.46 11.84 -15.41
N TYR A 83 8.67 11.99 -14.90
CA TYR A 83 9.83 12.44 -15.67
C TYR A 83 10.22 11.46 -16.77
N ILE A 84 10.33 10.16 -16.43
CA ILE A 84 10.74 9.13 -17.39
C ILE A 84 9.66 8.89 -18.45
N LEU A 85 8.37 8.93 -18.07
CA LEU A 85 7.27 8.82 -19.03
C LEU A 85 7.25 10.02 -19.99
N LYS A 86 7.39 11.25 -19.48
CA LYS A 86 7.48 12.43 -20.34
C LYS A 86 8.63 12.36 -21.33
N GLU A 87 9.80 11.89 -20.90
CA GLU A 87 10.93 11.70 -21.80
C GLU A 87 10.65 10.58 -22.83
N LEU A 88 9.92 9.51 -22.48
CA LEU A 88 9.47 8.53 -23.48
C LEU A 88 8.49 9.14 -24.50
N GLU A 89 7.59 10.02 -24.05
CA GLU A 89 6.64 10.77 -24.90
C GLU A 89 7.35 11.72 -25.88
N GLU A 90 8.45 12.34 -25.47
CA GLU A 90 9.14 13.37 -26.26
C GLU A 90 10.31 12.81 -27.09
N SER A 91 10.95 11.71 -26.64
CA SER A 91 12.23 11.24 -27.19
C SER A 91 12.08 10.06 -28.15
N GLU A 92 12.22 10.32 -29.46
CA GLU A 92 12.28 9.28 -30.50
C GLU A 92 13.42 8.27 -30.25
N ARG A 93 14.54 8.75 -29.71
CA ARG A 93 15.71 7.93 -29.33
C ARG A 93 15.35 6.93 -28.24
N PHE A 94 14.58 7.37 -27.25
CA PHE A 94 14.14 6.47 -26.19
C PHE A 94 13.15 5.43 -26.73
N LYS A 95 12.20 5.84 -27.59
CA LYS A 95 11.26 4.92 -28.25
C LYS A 95 11.98 3.82 -29.04
N VAL A 96 12.97 4.14 -29.89
CA VAL A 96 13.70 3.08 -30.64
C VAL A 96 14.48 2.13 -29.74
N LEU A 97 15.10 2.66 -28.68
CA LEU A 97 15.82 1.85 -27.71
C LEU A 97 14.86 0.92 -26.96
N LEU A 98 13.65 1.38 -26.65
CA LEU A 98 12.61 0.55 -26.05
C LEU A 98 12.13 -0.56 -26.99
N ALA A 99 11.82 -0.22 -28.25
CA ALA A 99 11.32 -1.16 -29.26
C ALA A 99 12.34 -2.26 -29.60
N ALA A 100 13.65 -1.99 -29.49
CA ALA A 100 14.70 -2.95 -29.83
C ALA A 100 14.72 -4.22 -28.94
N SER A 101 14.00 -4.23 -27.82
CA SER A 101 13.83 -5.42 -26.98
C SER A 101 13.22 -6.60 -27.76
N SER A 102 12.31 -6.32 -28.70
CA SER A 102 11.63 -7.31 -29.52
C SER A 102 11.81 -7.05 -31.02
N MET A 103 12.06 -8.11 -31.79
CA MET A 103 12.16 -7.98 -33.25
C MET A 103 10.83 -7.54 -33.88
N SER A 104 9.71 -8.00 -33.32
CA SER A 104 8.38 -7.63 -33.80
C SER A 104 8.08 -6.14 -33.63
N LEU A 105 8.47 -5.57 -32.47
CA LEU A 105 8.33 -4.14 -32.19
C LEU A 105 9.22 -3.31 -33.11
N MET A 106 10.48 -3.73 -33.28
CA MET A 106 11.42 -3.06 -34.17
C MET A 106 10.90 -3.04 -35.61
N ASN A 107 10.38 -4.17 -36.12
CA ASN A 107 9.79 -4.24 -37.46
C ASN A 107 8.53 -3.39 -37.60
N LYS A 108 7.70 -3.31 -36.55
CA LYS A 108 6.46 -2.53 -36.57
C LYS A 108 6.73 -1.02 -36.57
N TYR A 109 7.60 -0.55 -35.70
CA TYR A 109 7.80 0.89 -35.46
C TYR A 109 9.04 1.48 -36.16
N PHE A 110 10.10 0.69 -36.36
CA PHE A 110 11.37 1.19 -36.90
C PHE A 110 11.98 0.27 -37.98
N PRO A 111 11.21 -0.11 -39.04
CA PRO A 111 11.64 -1.12 -40.01
C PRO A 111 12.93 -0.75 -40.77
N LYS A 112 13.21 0.55 -40.95
CA LYS A 112 14.37 1.04 -41.72
C LYS A 112 15.71 0.82 -41.02
N ILE A 113 15.71 0.56 -39.72
CA ILE A 113 16.92 0.42 -38.89
C ILE A 113 16.95 -0.92 -38.14
N THR A 114 16.11 -1.88 -38.55
CA THR A 114 16.07 -3.23 -37.96
C THR A 114 17.43 -3.93 -38.02
N GLU A 115 18.25 -3.68 -39.04
CA GLU A 115 19.59 -4.25 -39.16
C GLU A 115 20.52 -3.92 -37.97
N TYR A 116 20.26 -2.80 -37.28
CA TYR A 116 21.02 -2.37 -36.10
C TYR A 116 20.40 -2.82 -34.76
N ARG A 117 19.34 -3.65 -34.78
CA ARG A 117 18.55 -4.00 -33.59
C ARG A 117 19.43 -4.46 -32.42
N ASP A 118 20.39 -5.34 -32.63
CA ASP A 118 21.18 -5.89 -31.51
C ASP A 118 22.02 -4.81 -30.80
N ARG A 119 22.44 -3.77 -31.53
CA ARG A 119 23.13 -2.61 -30.94
C ARG A 119 22.16 -1.77 -30.10
N PHE A 120 20.98 -1.46 -30.64
CA PHE A 120 19.93 -0.78 -29.87
C PHE A 120 19.49 -1.59 -28.65
N ARG A 121 19.39 -2.92 -28.76
CA ARG A 121 19.07 -3.83 -27.64
C ARG A 121 20.15 -3.79 -26.55
N ASN A 122 21.42 -3.66 -26.92
CA ASN A 122 22.48 -3.43 -25.94
C ASN A 122 22.39 -2.04 -25.31
N GLY A 123 21.99 -1.02 -26.07
CA GLY A 123 21.66 0.31 -25.55
C GLY A 123 20.52 0.28 -24.53
N ASN A 124 19.43 -0.44 -24.84
CA ASN A 124 18.32 -0.69 -23.93
C ASN A 124 18.79 -1.30 -22.60
N ARG A 125 19.70 -2.29 -22.64
CA ARG A 125 20.30 -2.90 -21.44
C ARG A 125 21.11 -1.88 -20.62
N LYS A 126 21.87 -0.99 -21.27
CA LYS A 126 22.61 0.09 -20.60
C LYS A 126 21.65 1.06 -19.90
N ILE A 127 20.56 1.45 -20.55
CA ILE A 127 19.51 2.29 -19.95
C ILE A 127 18.88 1.58 -18.74
N ALA A 128 18.48 0.31 -18.88
CA ALA A 128 17.91 -0.47 -17.78
C ALA A 128 18.85 -0.50 -16.56
N HIS A 129 20.15 -0.68 -16.79
CA HIS A 129 21.15 -0.66 -15.73
C HIS A 129 21.27 0.72 -15.06
N ALA A 130 21.29 1.79 -15.85
CA ALA A 130 21.32 3.15 -15.32
C ALA A 130 20.05 3.49 -14.52
N MET A 131 18.86 3.06 -14.99
CA MET A 131 17.60 3.20 -14.26
C MET A 131 17.69 2.51 -12.89
N LEU A 132 18.14 1.26 -12.86
CA LEU A 132 18.27 0.50 -11.60
C LEU A 132 19.34 1.06 -10.66
N LYS A 133 20.37 1.72 -11.19
CA LYS A 133 21.35 2.45 -10.37
C LYS A 133 20.72 3.65 -9.66
N ASN A 134 19.79 4.33 -10.33
CA ASN A 134 19.06 5.47 -9.77
C ASN A 134 17.79 5.07 -8.99
N LEU A 135 17.30 3.85 -9.19
CA LEU A 135 16.12 3.27 -8.53
C LEU A 135 16.47 1.95 -7.83
N PRO A 136 17.47 1.92 -6.93
CA PRO A 136 17.94 0.67 -6.31
C PRO A 136 16.85 -0.07 -5.52
N TYR A 137 15.83 0.63 -5.00
CA TYR A 137 14.72 0.00 -4.27
C TYR A 137 13.94 -1.04 -5.12
N LEU A 138 13.86 -0.83 -6.44
CA LEU A 138 13.21 -1.80 -7.36
C LEU A 138 13.93 -3.15 -7.39
N VAL A 139 15.22 -3.19 -7.05
CA VAL A 139 16.02 -4.42 -7.04
C VAL A 139 15.77 -5.25 -5.78
N THR A 140 15.54 -4.57 -4.65
CA THR A 140 15.43 -5.19 -3.33
C THR A 140 14.06 -5.80 -3.04
N GLU A 141 12.99 -5.19 -3.54
CA GLU A 141 11.62 -5.53 -3.12
C GLU A 141 10.87 -6.43 -4.12
N ASN A 142 11.13 -6.30 -5.43
CA ASN A 142 10.20 -6.80 -6.47
C ASN A 142 10.56 -8.14 -7.11
N GLY A 143 11.44 -8.96 -6.52
CA GLY A 143 11.74 -10.30 -7.03
C GLY A 143 12.13 -10.33 -8.52
N PHE A 144 12.75 -9.24 -9.01
CA PHE A 144 12.98 -9.02 -10.43
C PHE A 144 13.80 -10.17 -11.03
N SER A 145 13.26 -10.86 -12.04
CA SER A 145 14.04 -11.83 -12.79
C SER A 145 15.21 -11.12 -13.47
N TRP A 146 16.34 -11.81 -13.60
CA TRP A 146 17.54 -11.24 -14.21
C TRP A 146 17.30 -10.77 -15.66
N GLN A 147 16.38 -11.42 -16.38
CA GLN A 147 15.98 -11.02 -17.73
C GLN A 147 15.25 -9.67 -17.73
N LYS A 148 14.32 -9.46 -16.78
CA LYS A 148 13.59 -8.19 -16.63
C LYS A 148 14.52 -7.04 -16.22
N LYS A 149 15.56 -7.29 -15.42
CA LYS A 149 16.56 -6.26 -15.03
C LYS A 149 17.38 -5.70 -16.19
N ARG A 150 17.35 -6.39 -17.34
CA ARG A 150 18.12 -6.06 -18.54
C ARG A 150 17.27 -5.41 -19.63
N ASP A 151 16.01 -5.13 -19.34
CA ASP A 151 15.08 -4.53 -20.30
C ASP A 151 14.50 -3.25 -19.69
N ALA A 152 14.77 -2.11 -20.33
CA ALA A 152 14.34 -0.80 -19.83
C ALA A 152 12.82 -0.69 -19.72
N GLY A 153 12.06 -1.36 -20.61
CA GLY A 153 10.60 -1.37 -20.56
C GLY A 153 10.07 -2.14 -19.36
N HIS A 154 10.71 -3.24 -18.98
CA HIS A 154 10.34 -3.96 -17.75
C HIS A 154 10.71 -3.19 -16.48
N VAL A 155 11.84 -2.47 -16.47
CA VAL A 155 12.20 -1.59 -15.34
C VAL A 155 11.20 -0.44 -15.20
N LEU A 156 10.82 0.19 -16.32
CA LEU A 156 9.80 1.24 -16.36
C LEU A 156 8.43 0.73 -15.90
N ALA A 157 8.01 -0.45 -16.35
CA ALA A 157 6.75 -1.07 -15.93
C ALA A 157 6.69 -1.28 -14.41
N ALA A 158 7.79 -1.72 -13.80
CA ALA A 158 7.84 -1.89 -12.36
C ALA A 158 7.87 -0.57 -11.57
N LEU A 159 8.54 0.46 -12.11
CA LEU A 159 8.45 1.81 -11.55
C LEU A 159 7.00 2.30 -11.55
N ILE A 160 6.28 2.12 -12.66
CA ILE A 160 4.86 2.49 -12.76
C ILE A 160 4.01 1.70 -11.77
N GLU A 161 4.22 0.39 -11.65
CA GLU A 161 3.48 -0.46 -10.71
C GLU A 161 3.69 0.01 -9.26
N SER A 162 4.95 0.26 -8.86
CA SER A 162 5.28 0.80 -7.53
C SER A 162 4.65 2.19 -7.32
N ALA A 163 4.75 3.09 -8.29
CA ALA A 163 4.11 4.41 -8.21
C ALA A 163 2.59 4.30 -8.04
N ASN A 164 1.94 3.40 -8.78
CA ASN A 164 0.49 3.20 -8.71
C ASN A 164 0.04 2.60 -7.37
N LEU A 165 0.82 1.67 -6.81
CA LEU A 165 0.59 1.14 -5.46
C LEU A 165 0.74 2.24 -4.41
N ASN A 166 1.77 3.06 -4.53
CA ASN A 166 1.99 4.20 -3.63
C ASN A 166 0.87 5.24 -3.74
N GLU A 167 0.47 5.65 -4.95
CA GLU A 167 -0.66 6.56 -5.15
C GLU A 167 -1.94 6.02 -4.52
N LYS A 168 -2.20 4.71 -4.65
CA LYS A 168 -3.36 4.06 -4.01
C LYS A 168 -3.26 4.12 -2.49
N ASN A 169 -2.09 3.84 -1.93
CA ASN A 169 -1.87 3.90 -0.48
C ASN A 169 -2.03 5.31 0.05
N ILE A 170 -1.41 6.31 -0.60
CA ILE A 170 -1.56 7.73 -0.21
C ILE A 170 -3.04 8.16 -0.31
N ARG A 171 -3.78 7.71 -1.33
CA ARG A 171 -5.23 7.98 -1.44
C ARG A 171 -6.02 7.40 -0.27
N ASN A 172 -5.70 6.18 0.15
CA ASN A 172 -6.36 5.55 1.28
C ASN A 172 -6.03 6.29 2.59
N ASP A 173 -4.76 6.67 2.77
CA ASP A 173 -4.31 7.45 3.94
C ASP A 173 -4.98 8.83 3.98
N ALA A 174 -5.05 9.52 2.83
CA ALA A 174 -5.75 10.78 2.68
C ALA A 174 -7.25 10.65 2.97
N PHE A 175 -7.87 9.55 2.57
CA PHE A 175 -9.28 9.31 2.86
C PHE A 175 -9.52 9.04 4.36
N ASP A 176 -8.69 8.20 4.98
CA ASP A 176 -8.80 7.89 6.41
C ASP A 176 -8.53 9.14 7.27
N GLU A 177 -7.54 9.98 6.95
CA GLU A 177 -7.30 11.27 7.63
C GLU A 177 -8.46 12.27 7.42
N LEU A 178 -9.04 12.34 6.23
CA LEU A 178 -10.19 13.21 5.97
C LEU A 178 -11.42 12.77 6.78
N ILE A 179 -11.64 11.45 6.90
CA ILE A 179 -12.70 10.90 7.77
C ILE A 179 -12.45 11.30 9.22
N VAL A 180 -11.21 11.29 9.68
CA VAL A 180 -10.86 11.71 11.04
C VAL A 180 -11.21 13.19 11.26
N ILE A 181 -10.83 14.08 10.35
CA ILE A 181 -11.17 15.51 10.42
C ILE A 181 -12.69 15.70 10.45
N LEU A 182 -13.42 15.03 9.55
CA LEU A 182 -14.88 15.07 9.52
C LEU A 182 -15.48 14.56 10.84
N THR A 183 -14.89 13.52 11.41
CA THR A 183 -15.33 12.90 12.66
C THR A 183 -15.12 13.83 13.85
N LEU A 184 -13.95 14.48 13.94
CA LEU A 184 -13.67 15.53 14.94
C LEU A 184 -14.70 16.66 14.84
N ILE A 185 -14.93 17.15 13.62
CA ILE A 185 -15.92 18.22 13.37
C ILE A 185 -17.32 17.79 13.80
N ARG A 186 -17.76 16.56 13.53
CA ARG A 186 -19.12 16.11 13.87
C ARG A 186 -19.31 15.79 15.36
N ASN A 187 -18.25 15.45 16.08
CA ASN A 187 -18.35 15.00 17.47
C ASN A 187 -17.87 16.00 18.50
N TRP A 188 -17.25 17.11 18.07
CA TRP A 188 -16.95 18.22 18.96
C TRP A 188 -18.22 18.71 19.66
N THR A 189 -18.20 18.74 21.00
CA THR A 189 -19.36 19.08 21.84
C THR A 189 -19.87 20.50 21.63
N GLY A 190 -18.98 21.37 21.15
CA GLY A 190 -19.22 22.81 21.06
C GLY A 190 -18.77 23.58 22.31
N GLU A 191 -18.20 22.92 23.33
CA GLU A 191 -17.93 23.55 24.64
C GLU A 191 -16.51 24.12 24.79
N ASN A 192 -15.53 23.58 24.06
CA ASN A 192 -14.16 24.07 24.09
C ASN A 192 -13.75 24.67 22.74
N VAL A 193 -13.59 25.99 22.69
CA VAL A 193 -13.24 26.74 21.48
C VAL A 193 -11.83 26.43 20.96
N ARG A 194 -10.91 25.98 21.83
CA ARG A 194 -9.55 25.63 21.41
C ARG A 194 -9.56 24.51 20.37
N VAL A 195 -10.52 23.59 20.47
CA VAL A 195 -10.70 22.47 19.52
C VAL A 195 -10.89 22.97 18.09
N ILE A 196 -11.61 24.08 17.90
CA ILE A 196 -11.82 24.67 16.57
C ILE A 196 -10.46 25.04 15.93
N LYS A 197 -9.58 25.68 16.70
CA LYS A 197 -8.26 26.11 16.21
C LYS A 197 -7.38 24.91 15.85
N GLU A 198 -7.44 23.83 16.63
CA GLU A 198 -6.70 22.60 16.32
C GLU A 198 -7.26 21.87 15.09
N ILE A 199 -8.59 21.83 14.90
CA ILE A 199 -9.22 21.26 13.70
C ILE A 199 -8.83 22.05 12.45
N VAL A 200 -8.86 23.39 12.50
CA VAL A 200 -8.43 24.25 11.39
C VAL A 200 -6.96 23.99 11.04
N LYS A 201 -6.09 23.89 12.05
CA LYS A 201 -4.67 23.55 11.86
C LYS A 201 -4.49 22.15 11.27
N LEU A 202 -5.29 21.17 11.69
CA LEU A 202 -5.24 19.82 11.16
C LEU A 202 -5.68 19.77 9.69
N ALA A 203 -6.74 20.50 9.32
CA ALA A 203 -7.17 20.64 7.94
C ALA A 203 -6.11 21.33 7.06
N GLY A 204 -5.44 22.37 7.57
CA GLY A 204 -4.33 23.01 6.87
C GLY A 204 -3.16 22.06 6.62
N LYS A 205 -2.75 21.28 7.63
CA LYS A 205 -1.72 20.25 7.48
C LYS A 205 -2.10 19.15 6.48
N TYR A 206 -3.38 18.76 6.47
CA TYR A 206 -3.89 17.80 5.50
C TYR A 206 -3.75 18.34 4.06
N ASP A 207 -4.22 19.57 3.84
CA ASP A 207 -4.15 20.20 2.53
C ASP A 207 -2.68 20.34 2.08
N GLU A 208 -1.78 20.83 2.94
CA GLU A 208 -0.34 20.92 2.64
C GLU A 208 0.30 19.55 2.32
N LYS A 209 -0.12 18.48 3.01
CA LYS A 209 0.41 17.13 2.85
C LYS A 209 -0.03 16.50 1.53
N TYR A 210 -1.29 16.67 1.14
CA TYR A 210 -1.88 15.95 0.00
C TYR A 210 -1.99 16.78 -1.29
N GLU A 211 -2.01 18.12 -1.22
CA GLU A 211 -2.00 19.00 -2.40
C GLU A 211 -0.75 18.80 -3.25
N LYS A 212 0.42 18.59 -2.63
CA LYS A 212 1.69 18.34 -3.33
C LYS A 212 1.71 17.05 -4.14
N ASN A 213 0.87 16.08 -3.77
CA ASN A 213 0.85 14.76 -4.40
C ASN A 213 -0.09 14.72 -5.62
N ASP A 214 -0.70 15.84 -6.02
CA ASP A 214 -1.67 15.94 -7.13
C ASP A 214 -2.78 14.88 -7.06
N ILE A 215 -3.12 14.50 -5.82
CA ILE A 215 -4.19 13.55 -5.59
C ILE A 215 -5.45 14.38 -5.62
N ASN A 216 -6.33 14.11 -6.58
CA ASN A 216 -7.66 14.74 -6.75
C ASN A 216 -8.59 14.47 -5.56
N HIS A 217 -8.20 14.88 -4.36
CA HIS A 217 -8.97 14.80 -3.13
C HIS A 217 -9.60 16.15 -2.81
N PRO A 218 -10.82 16.14 -2.25
CA PRO A 218 -11.43 17.38 -1.76
C PRO A 218 -10.56 17.95 -0.64
N PRO A 219 -10.17 19.24 -0.71
CA PRO A 219 -9.41 19.87 0.36
C PRO A 219 -10.15 19.75 1.69
N ALA A 220 -9.45 19.38 2.77
CA ALA A 220 -10.05 19.27 4.09
C ALA A 220 -10.64 20.59 4.58
N ARG A 221 -10.11 21.75 4.13
CA ARG A 221 -10.71 23.06 4.40
C ARG A 221 -12.17 23.17 3.97
N THR A 222 -12.61 22.40 2.98
CA THR A 222 -14.02 22.37 2.54
C THR A 222 -14.97 21.78 3.59
N LEU A 223 -14.45 21.04 4.57
CA LEU A 223 -15.22 20.50 5.69
C LEU A 223 -15.42 21.51 6.82
N LEU A 224 -14.59 22.55 6.91
CA LEU A 224 -14.60 23.51 8.02
C LEU A 224 -15.95 24.19 8.25
N PRO A 225 -16.76 24.54 7.22
CA PRO A 225 -18.11 25.09 7.43
C PRO A 225 -19.03 24.19 8.26
N LEU A 226 -18.78 22.87 8.32
CA LEU A 226 -19.57 21.96 9.16
C LEU A 226 -19.41 22.26 10.66
N LEU A 227 -18.37 22.98 11.08
CA LEU A 227 -18.21 23.47 12.46
C LEU A 227 -19.26 24.51 12.82
N LEU A 228 -19.90 25.16 11.84
CA LEU A 228 -20.97 26.14 12.03
C LEU A 228 -22.37 25.50 12.07
N THR A 229 -22.44 24.16 12.05
CA THR A 229 -23.70 23.41 11.96
C THR A 229 -23.91 22.47 13.15
N GLY A 230 -25.16 22.02 13.30
CA GLY A 230 -25.56 21.13 14.38
C GLY A 230 -25.76 21.83 15.71
N TYR A 231 -25.98 23.16 15.73
CA TYR A 231 -26.32 23.87 16.95
C TYR A 231 -27.83 23.84 17.23
N PRO A 232 -28.27 23.96 18.49
CA PRO A 232 -29.68 24.12 18.82
C PRO A 232 -30.25 25.39 18.17
N THR A 233 -31.57 25.50 18.06
CA THR A 233 -32.24 26.62 17.39
C THR A 233 -31.71 28.00 17.81
N ALA A 234 -31.50 28.23 19.11
CA ALA A 234 -30.96 29.48 19.61
C ALA A 234 -29.55 29.78 19.08
N GLY A 235 -28.66 28.78 19.06
CA GLY A 235 -27.31 28.96 18.52
C GLY A 235 -27.27 29.10 17.01
N THR A 236 -28.17 28.40 16.30
CA THR A 236 -28.34 28.56 14.85
C THR A 236 -28.78 29.99 14.50
N ILE A 237 -29.68 30.59 15.28
CA ILE A 237 -30.09 31.99 15.09
C ILE A 237 -28.89 32.94 15.27
N ASP A 238 -28.09 32.77 16.31
CA ASP A 238 -26.89 33.60 16.55
C ASP A 238 -25.89 33.51 15.37
N ILE A 239 -25.67 32.29 14.87
CA ILE A 239 -24.76 32.02 13.74
C ILE A 239 -25.32 32.64 12.45
N ASP A 240 -26.60 32.46 12.14
CA ASP A 240 -27.23 32.99 10.94
C ASP A 240 -27.23 34.52 10.94
N GLN A 241 -27.50 35.16 12.08
CA GLN A 241 -27.44 36.61 12.22
C GLN A 241 -26.03 37.15 11.97
N TRP A 242 -24.99 36.49 12.49
CA TRP A 242 -23.61 36.87 12.21
C TRP A 242 -23.22 36.62 10.74
N TYR A 243 -23.57 35.44 10.21
CA TYR A 243 -23.19 35.01 8.86
C TYR A 243 -23.84 35.87 7.77
N HIS A 244 -25.10 36.27 7.97
CA HIS A 244 -25.86 37.12 7.04
C HIS A 244 -25.82 38.61 7.36
N GLY A 245 -25.47 38.98 8.60
CA GLY A 245 -25.42 40.36 9.09
C GLY A 245 -24.03 40.98 8.97
N GLU A 246 -23.40 41.28 10.13
CA GLU A 246 -22.21 42.15 10.28
C GLU A 246 -21.03 41.79 9.37
N ALA A 247 -20.85 40.51 9.04
CA ALA A 247 -19.67 40.08 8.30
C ALA A 247 -19.89 39.89 6.78
N ASN A 248 -21.15 39.86 6.33
CA ASN A 248 -21.55 39.67 4.93
C ASN A 248 -20.73 38.60 4.18
N TYR A 249 -20.46 37.47 4.84
CA TYR A 249 -19.59 36.40 4.31
C TYR A 249 -20.11 35.78 3.01
N LYS A 250 -21.41 35.93 2.73
CA LYS A 250 -22.01 35.53 1.47
C LYS A 250 -21.56 36.39 0.27
N LYS A 251 -21.16 37.65 0.50
CA LYS A 251 -20.68 38.58 -0.54
C LYS A 251 -19.15 38.67 -0.59
N CYS A 252 -18.50 38.52 0.56
CA CYS A 252 -17.05 38.56 0.66
C CYS A 252 -16.50 37.15 0.38
N LYS A 253 -15.61 36.99 -0.62
CA LYS A 253 -14.90 35.73 -0.91
C LYS A 253 -13.89 35.38 0.20
N VAL A 254 -14.38 35.13 1.41
CA VAL A 254 -13.56 34.82 2.58
C VAL A 254 -13.28 33.32 2.61
N SER A 255 -12.05 32.95 2.98
CA SER A 255 -11.67 31.55 3.12
C SER A 255 -12.39 30.89 4.30
N TYR A 256 -12.60 29.57 4.23
CA TYR A 256 -13.30 28.84 5.29
C TYR A 256 -12.53 28.87 6.62
N GLU A 257 -11.20 28.89 6.60
CA GLU A 257 -10.36 29.01 7.78
C GLU A 257 -10.59 30.35 8.49
N LYS A 258 -10.63 31.45 7.71
CA LYS A 258 -10.87 32.78 8.27
C LYS A 258 -12.29 32.90 8.80
N MET A 259 -13.27 32.34 8.11
CA MET A 259 -14.67 32.30 8.56
C MET A 259 -14.81 31.54 9.89
N VAL A 260 -14.23 30.34 10.01
CA VAL A 260 -14.30 29.54 11.23
C VAL A 260 -13.50 30.16 12.38
N THR A 261 -12.37 30.81 12.08
CA THR A 261 -11.58 31.55 13.08
C THR A 261 -12.36 32.75 13.61
N ASP A 262 -13.01 33.51 12.72
CA ASP A 262 -13.86 34.64 13.12
C ASP A 262 -15.06 34.21 13.97
N PHE A 263 -15.71 33.10 13.60
CA PHE A 263 -16.74 32.49 14.44
C PHE A 263 -16.21 32.16 15.85
N ALA A 264 -15.05 31.51 15.93
CA ALA A 264 -14.43 31.09 17.19
C ALA A 264 -14.07 32.28 18.09
N ASP A 265 -13.59 33.38 17.50
CA ASP A 265 -13.11 34.55 18.24
C ASP A 265 -14.23 35.56 18.56
N ASN A 266 -15.25 35.71 17.69
CA ASN A 266 -16.21 36.82 17.77
C ASN A 266 -17.67 36.41 18.04
N VAL A 267 -18.07 35.17 17.72
CA VAL A 267 -19.46 34.70 17.90
C VAL A 267 -19.54 33.73 19.05
N TRP A 268 -18.74 32.67 19.02
CA TRP A 268 -18.76 31.59 20.00
C TRP A 268 -18.64 32.09 21.45
N PRO A 269 -17.80 33.09 21.80
CA PRO A 269 -17.71 33.58 23.17
C PRO A 269 -19.00 34.27 23.67
N LYS A 270 -19.77 34.87 22.75
CA LYS A 270 -21.00 35.63 23.05
C LYS A 270 -22.24 34.74 23.16
N MET A 271 -22.21 33.55 22.55
CA MET A 271 -23.33 32.59 22.63
C MET A 271 -23.58 32.16 24.08
N HIS A 272 -24.84 31.97 24.45
CA HIS A 272 -25.18 31.42 25.76
C HIS A 272 -24.81 29.93 25.86
N SER A 273 -24.53 29.41 27.06
CA SER A 273 -24.00 28.04 27.25
C SER A 273 -24.87 26.94 26.61
N GLN A 274 -26.19 27.05 26.69
CA GLN A 274 -27.12 26.10 26.05
C GLN A 274 -27.12 26.16 24.50
N ALA A 275 -26.77 27.30 23.89
CA ALA A 275 -26.70 27.48 22.44
C ALA A 275 -25.40 26.92 21.86
N LYS A 276 -24.38 26.74 22.70
CA LYS A 276 -23.09 26.18 22.28
C LYS A 276 -23.11 24.67 22.12
N LYS A 277 -24.05 23.95 22.77
CA LYS A 277 -24.08 22.49 22.80
C LYS A 277 -24.59 21.90 21.48
N ARG A 278 -23.72 21.30 20.67
CA ARG A 278 -24.06 20.80 19.33
C ARG A 278 -24.74 19.43 19.34
N GLU A 279 -25.73 19.16 18.51
CA GLU A 279 -26.43 17.86 18.41
C GLU A 279 -25.49 16.70 18.04
N ALA A 280 -25.82 15.49 18.48
CA ALA A 280 -24.96 14.31 18.32
C ALA A 280 -25.04 13.70 16.90
N GLY A 281 -23.88 13.49 16.27
CA GLY A 281 -23.75 12.56 15.15
C GLY A 281 -23.70 11.10 15.61
N VAL A 282 -23.95 10.14 14.71
CA VAL A 282 -23.78 8.70 15.00
C VAL A 282 -22.42 8.22 14.50
N LEU A 283 -21.63 7.58 15.37
CA LEU A 283 -20.32 7.01 15.06
C LEU A 283 -20.33 5.49 14.92
N ASN A 284 -19.65 4.99 13.88
CA ASN A 284 -19.29 3.58 13.74
C ASN A 284 -18.00 3.23 14.51
N THR A 285 -17.74 1.93 14.69
CA THR A 285 -16.61 1.43 15.50
C THR A 285 -15.23 1.82 14.94
N LYS A 286 -15.04 1.85 13.61
CA LYS A 286 -13.75 2.25 12.99
C LYS A 286 -13.45 3.73 13.27
N GLN A 287 -14.47 4.58 13.21
CA GLN A 287 -14.36 6.02 13.48
C GLN A 287 -13.99 6.31 14.94
N ARG A 288 -14.43 5.49 15.90
CA ARG A 288 -14.12 5.66 17.33
C ARG A 288 -12.63 5.46 17.64
N ILE A 289 -12.03 4.39 17.11
CA ILE A 289 -10.61 4.08 17.35
C ILE A 289 -9.72 5.17 16.75
N LEU A 290 -10.00 5.58 15.51
CA LEU A 290 -9.23 6.64 14.84
C LEU A 290 -9.39 8.01 15.54
N LEU A 291 -10.58 8.29 16.08
CA LEU A 291 -10.85 9.51 16.84
C LEU A 291 -10.01 9.57 18.11
N GLN A 292 -9.93 8.48 18.89
CA GLN A 292 -9.20 8.45 20.16
C GLN A 292 -7.70 8.77 20.00
N THR A 293 -7.03 8.10 19.06
CA THR A 293 -5.61 8.36 18.75
C THR A 293 -5.37 9.81 18.31
N THR A 294 -6.33 10.41 17.61
CA THR A 294 -6.18 11.78 17.09
C THR A 294 -6.40 12.83 18.17
N ILE A 295 -7.36 12.63 19.09
CA ILE A 295 -7.63 13.54 20.22
C ILE A 295 -6.37 13.76 21.06
N GLU A 296 -5.67 12.68 21.38
CA GLU A 296 -4.40 12.74 22.14
C GLU A 296 -3.34 13.55 21.38
N SER A 297 -3.24 13.35 20.07
CA SER A 297 -2.23 14.00 19.22
C SER A 297 -2.41 15.52 19.09
N ILE A 298 -3.64 16.02 19.23
CA ILE A 298 -3.97 17.44 19.14
C ILE A 298 -4.06 18.13 20.52
N GLY A 299 -3.79 17.38 21.61
CA GLY A 299 -3.81 17.92 22.98
C GLY A 299 -5.20 18.33 23.46
N CYS A 300 -6.25 17.71 22.90
CA CYS A 300 -7.62 17.82 23.38
C CYS A 300 -7.93 16.64 24.31
N THR A 301 -9.04 16.73 25.04
CA THR A 301 -9.50 15.69 25.95
C THR A 301 -10.73 15.00 25.39
N GLU A 302 -11.02 13.78 25.81
CA GLU A 302 -12.25 13.08 25.41
C GLU A 302 -13.51 13.86 25.79
N ALA A 303 -13.48 14.69 26.85
CA ALA A 303 -14.60 15.54 27.27
C ALA A 303 -14.92 16.66 26.27
N ASP A 304 -13.96 17.05 25.43
CA ASP A 304 -14.16 18.01 24.34
C ASP A 304 -15.00 17.43 23.19
N PHE A 305 -15.18 16.10 23.20
CA PHE A 305 -15.92 15.34 22.21
C PHE A 305 -17.04 14.55 22.90
N ARG A 306 -18.13 14.28 22.18
CA ARG A 306 -19.27 13.56 22.77
C ARG A 306 -18.90 12.08 22.98
N SER A 307 -18.46 11.77 24.19
CA SER A 307 -17.96 10.45 24.60
C SER A 307 -19.04 9.41 24.93
N GLU A 308 -20.32 9.79 24.95
CA GLU A 308 -21.46 8.87 25.10
C GLU A 308 -21.56 7.85 23.93
N GLN A 309 -20.80 8.09 22.85
CA GLN A 309 -20.54 7.11 21.78
C GLN A 309 -19.09 6.59 21.74
N LEU A 310 -18.17 7.13 22.55
CA LEU A 310 -16.81 6.60 22.74
C LEU A 310 -16.74 5.49 23.81
N GLY A 311 -17.85 5.22 24.51
CA GLY A 311 -17.96 4.17 25.52
C GLY A 311 -17.60 2.78 24.99
N ILE A 312 -16.31 2.44 25.07
CA ILE A 312 -15.87 1.15 25.55
C ILE A 312 -15.32 1.41 26.94
N ALA A 313 -15.86 0.70 27.92
CA ALA A 313 -15.42 0.67 29.29
C ALA A 313 -13.89 0.79 29.42
N HIS A 314 -13.43 1.75 30.21
CA HIS A 314 -12.19 1.61 30.96
C HIS A 314 -12.33 0.37 31.85
N GLN A 315 -11.96 -0.80 31.28
CA GLN A 315 -11.56 -2.08 31.88
C GLN A 315 -11.91 -3.20 30.87
N GLY A 316 -10.96 -3.52 29.96
CA GLY A 316 -11.03 -4.72 29.10
C GLY A 316 -11.24 -4.50 27.60
N GLY A 317 -11.37 -3.25 27.15
CA GLY A 317 -11.87 -2.87 25.82
C GLY A 317 -11.05 -3.23 24.57
N ILE A 318 -9.84 -3.76 24.69
CA ILE A 318 -9.07 -4.28 23.55
C ILE A 318 -9.48 -5.74 23.22
N HIS A 319 -10.23 -6.41 24.11
CA HIS A 319 -10.59 -7.83 23.98
C HIS A 319 -12.08 -8.14 23.75
N ALA A 320 -12.98 -7.15 23.70
CA ALA A 320 -14.44 -7.38 23.69
C ALA A 320 -15.17 -7.18 22.35
N ILE A 321 -14.47 -7.06 21.21
CA ILE A 321 -15.11 -6.99 19.87
C ILE A 321 -15.56 -8.38 19.36
N GLN A 322 -15.31 -9.46 20.11
CA GLN A 322 -15.63 -10.82 19.65
C GLN A 322 -17.00 -11.38 20.05
N THR A 323 -17.85 -10.64 20.77
CA THR A 323 -19.09 -11.26 21.27
C THR A 323 -20.25 -10.26 21.37
N ALA A 324 -21.33 -10.57 20.64
CA ALA A 324 -22.64 -9.90 20.56
C ALA A 324 -22.74 -8.72 19.55
N GLY A 325 -23.52 -8.77 18.47
CA GLY A 325 -24.53 -9.72 18.04
C GLY A 325 -25.81 -9.00 17.57
N ASN A 326 -26.15 -9.21 16.30
CA ASN A 326 -27.49 -9.16 15.71
C ASN A 326 -28.23 -7.81 15.62
N LYS A 327 -28.08 -7.15 14.46
CA LYS A 327 -29.21 -6.77 13.60
C LYS A 327 -28.74 -6.70 12.15
N GLN A 328 -29.44 -7.42 11.27
CA GLN A 328 -29.14 -7.58 9.85
C GLN A 328 -29.07 -6.21 9.14
N GLU A 329 -27.86 -5.73 8.88
CA GLU A 329 -27.65 -4.63 7.94
C GLU A 329 -27.28 -5.24 6.58
N LYS A 330 -28.11 -4.97 5.56
CA LYS A 330 -27.91 -5.47 4.19
C LYS A 330 -26.58 -4.92 3.65
N THR A 331 -25.55 -5.76 3.65
CA THR A 331 -24.23 -5.44 3.13
C THR A 331 -24.32 -5.13 1.63
N ARG A 332 -24.15 -3.85 1.27
CA ARG A 332 -23.86 -3.46 -0.11
C ARG A 332 -22.48 -4.01 -0.46
N VAL A 333 -22.43 -4.98 -1.36
CA VAL A 333 -21.19 -5.53 -1.90
C VAL A 333 -20.37 -4.39 -2.50
N ASN A 334 -19.15 -4.18 -1.99
CA ASN A 334 -18.24 -3.18 -2.50
C ASN A 334 -17.92 -3.49 -3.97
N LYS A 335 -18.41 -2.65 -4.89
CA LYS A 335 -18.28 -2.85 -6.35
C LYS A 335 -16.82 -2.92 -6.82
N TYR A 336 -15.88 -2.43 -6.01
CA TYR A 336 -14.46 -2.33 -6.29
C TYR A 336 -13.59 -3.36 -5.55
N ALA A 337 -14.20 -4.33 -4.84
CA ALA A 337 -13.43 -5.40 -4.22
C ALA A 337 -12.72 -6.27 -5.25
N THR A 338 -11.44 -6.58 -5.00
CA THR A 338 -10.67 -7.52 -5.84
C THR A 338 -11.31 -8.91 -5.79
N ASN A 339 -11.07 -9.77 -6.79
CA ASN A 339 -11.65 -11.13 -6.79
C ASN A 339 -11.30 -11.92 -5.51
N PRO A 340 -10.07 -11.85 -4.96
CA PRO A 340 -9.76 -12.44 -3.66
C PRO A 340 -10.57 -11.87 -2.49
N GLU A 341 -10.79 -10.55 -2.45
CA GLU A 341 -11.62 -9.91 -1.41
C GLU A 341 -13.09 -10.32 -1.52
N LYS A 342 -13.60 -10.47 -2.74
CA LYS A 342 -14.97 -10.96 -2.98
C LYS A 342 -15.12 -12.40 -2.49
N VAL A 343 -14.18 -13.28 -2.84
CA VAL A 343 -14.17 -14.68 -2.37
C VAL A 343 -14.06 -14.75 -0.85
N LEU A 344 -13.18 -13.96 -0.25
CA LEU A 344 -13.03 -13.90 1.20
C LEU A 344 -14.31 -13.40 1.90
N SER A 345 -14.98 -12.38 1.32
CA SER A 345 -16.25 -11.87 1.86
C SER A 345 -17.38 -12.91 1.78
N ILE A 346 -17.43 -13.69 0.69
CA ILE A 346 -18.40 -14.78 0.54
C ILE A 346 -18.11 -15.89 1.54
N LEU A 347 -16.84 -16.27 1.69
CA LEU A 347 -16.40 -17.29 2.63
C LEU A 347 -16.72 -16.90 4.08
N MET A 348 -16.43 -15.65 4.48
CA MET A 348 -16.78 -15.12 5.79
C MET A 348 -18.29 -15.11 6.02
N ARG A 349 -19.09 -14.80 4.99
CA ARG A 349 -20.55 -14.88 5.08
C ARG A 349 -21.01 -16.32 5.32
N ILE A 350 -20.50 -17.29 4.57
CA ILE A 350 -20.84 -18.72 4.74
C ILE A 350 -20.49 -19.20 6.15
N LEU A 351 -19.29 -18.88 6.63
CA LEU A 351 -18.83 -19.28 7.97
C LEU A 351 -19.63 -18.61 9.10
N ASN A 352 -20.13 -17.39 8.88
CA ASN A 352 -21.02 -16.71 9.83
C ASN A 352 -22.44 -17.29 9.82
N GLU A 353 -22.94 -17.71 8.65
CA GLU A 353 -24.26 -18.33 8.51
C GLU A 353 -24.28 -19.81 8.96
N GLN A 354 -23.12 -20.48 8.96
CA GLN A 354 -22.94 -21.90 9.28
C GLN A 354 -21.78 -22.10 10.26
N PRO A 355 -21.99 -21.80 11.57
CA PRO A 355 -20.94 -21.90 12.59
C PRO A 355 -20.41 -23.32 12.83
N GLU A 356 -21.09 -24.34 12.31
CA GLU A 356 -20.68 -25.75 12.31
C GLU A 356 -19.58 -26.07 11.28
N ILE A 357 -19.31 -25.17 10.33
CA ILE A 357 -18.23 -25.32 9.35
C ILE A 357 -16.91 -24.85 9.96
N CYS A 358 -15.91 -25.73 9.94
CA CYS A 358 -14.57 -25.41 10.38
C CYS A 358 -13.94 -24.35 9.45
N PRO A 359 -13.45 -23.21 10.00
CA PRO A 359 -12.85 -22.14 9.20
C PRO A 359 -11.47 -22.49 8.62
N ASN A 360 -10.90 -23.65 8.98
CA ASN A 360 -9.61 -24.09 8.45
C ASN A 360 -9.75 -24.99 7.21
N CYS A 361 -10.56 -26.04 7.29
CA CYS A 361 -10.69 -27.06 6.24
C CYS A 361 -12.07 -27.06 5.55
N LEU A 362 -12.99 -26.20 5.99
CA LEU A 362 -14.33 -26.01 5.42
C LEU A 362 -15.23 -27.27 5.45
N ARG A 363 -15.00 -28.17 6.41
CA ARG A 363 -15.86 -29.34 6.70
C ARG A 363 -16.68 -29.10 7.97
N ILE A 364 -17.73 -29.90 8.15
CA ILE A 364 -18.64 -29.80 9.32
C ILE A 364 -17.98 -30.44 10.54
N HIS A 365 -17.38 -29.62 11.39
CA HIS A 365 -16.87 -29.93 12.72
C HIS A 365 -16.33 -28.65 13.37
N LYS A 366 -16.10 -28.65 14.69
CA LYS A 366 -15.47 -27.51 15.36
C LYS A 366 -14.00 -27.40 14.95
N LEU A 367 -13.42 -26.20 14.99
CA LEU A 367 -11.98 -26.01 14.77
C LEU A 367 -11.14 -26.87 15.72
N GLU A 368 -11.66 -27.10 16.92
CA GLU A 368 -11.08 -27.94 17.97
C GLU A 368 -10.86 -29.39 17.52
N ASP A 369 -11.70 -29.89 16.64
CA ASP A 369 -11.65 -31.27 16.14
C ASP A 369 -10.97 -31.35 14.75
N CYS A 370 -10.33 -30.27 14.30
CA CYS A 370 -9.76 -30.20 12.95
C CYS A 370 -8.43 -30.97 12.85
N ASN A 371 -8.45 -32.09 12.15
CA ASN A 371 -7.26 -32.89 11.85
C ASN A 371 -6.37 -32.32 10.73
N ALA A 372 -6.74 -31.18 10.13
CA ALA A 372 -6.02 -30.54 9.03
C ALA A 372 -5.24 -29.29 9.47
N LEU A 373 -4.95 -29.14 10.76
CA LEU A 373 -4.16 -28.02 11.28
C LEU A 373 -2.67 -28.24 11.01
N ALA A 374 -2.03 -27.31 10.32
CA ALA A 374 -0.59 -27.29 10.13
C ALA A 374 0.12 -26.76 11.39
N ASP A 375 1.39 -27.16 11.59
CA ASP A 375 2.21 -26.71 12.73
C ASP A 375 2.42 -25.19 12.73
N SER A 376 2.48 -24.58 11.54
CA SER A 376 2.67 -23.14 11.37
C SER A 376 1.32 -22.43 11.29
N PRO A 377 1.02 -21.45 12.18
CA PRO A 377 -0.22 -20.67 12.10
C PRO A 377 -0.41 -19.98 10.75
N ARG A 378 0.68 -19.61 10.06
CA ARG A 378 0.62 -18.96 8.75
C ARG A 378 0.13 -19.87 7.63
N GLU A 379 0.16 -21.18 7.83
CA GLU A 379 -0.30 -22.20 6.87
C GLU A 379 -1.76 -22.62 7.12
N ASN A 380 -2.40 -22.07 8.17
CA ASN A 380 -3.78 -22.39 8.52
C ASN A 380 -4.72 -21.25 8.11
N MET A 381 -5.76 -21.58 7.34
CA MET A 381 -6.75 -20.59 6.87
C MET A 381 -7.47 -19.91 8.04
N ALA A 382 -7.79 -20.68 9.08
CA ALA A 382 -8.45 -20.17 10.28
C ALA A 382 -7.63 -19.08 11.01
N ALA A 383 -6.30 -19.05 10.86
CA ALA A 383 -5.46 -18.03 11.47
C ALA A 383 -5.71 -16.62 10.91
N TYR A 384 -6.20 -16.52 9.68
CA TYR A 384 -6.53 -15.27 9.03
C TYR A 384 -8.02 -14.90 9.17
N LEU A 385 -8.87 -15.86 9.51
CA LEU A 385 -10.32 -15.69 9.63
C LEU A 385 -10.77 -15.51 11.09
N MET A 386 -10.04 -16.09 12.04
CA MET A 386 -10.38 -16.07 13.47
C MET A 386 -9.35 -15.27 14.28
N PRO A 387 -9.74 -14.14 14.89
CA PRO A 387 -8.81 -13.32 15.68
C PRO A 387 -8.29 -14.02 16.95
N ASN A 388 -8.99 -15.06 17.43
CA ASN A 388 -8.59 -15.89 18.58
C ASN A 388 -7.99 -17.23 18.18
N TYR A 389 -7.63 -17.44 16.91
CA TYR A 389 -7.04 -18.69 16.41
C TYR A 389 -5.88 -19.19 17.29
N SER A 390 -4.97 -18.28 17.69
CA SER A 390 -3.84 -18.66 18.54
C SER A 390 -4.23 -19.12 19.94
N PHE A 391 -5.41 -18.75 20.44
CA PHE A 391 -5.90 -19.21 21.74
C PHE A 391 -6.61 -20.57 21.59
N THR A 392 -7.43 -20.72 20.55
CA THR A 392 -8.17 -21.95 20.24
C THR A 392 -7.23 -23.08 19.79
N ALA A 393 -6.21 -22.76 18.97
CA ALA A 393 -5.27 -23.72 18.39
C ALA A 393 -4.08 -24.08 19.31
N LYS A 394 -3.73 -23.25 20.30
CA LYS A 394 -2.60 -23.50 21.22
C LYS A 394 -2.78 -24.76 22.09
N ASN A 395 -4.01 -25.23 22.26
CA ASN A 395 -4.33 -26.46 22.98
C ASN A 395 -4.42 -27.70 22.07
N LEU A 396 -4.28 -27.52 20.75
CA LEU A 396 -4.55 -28.56 19.73
C LEU A 396 -3.32 -28.91 18.90
N ILE A 397 -2.37 -27.98 18.77
CA ILE A 397 -1.09 -28.24 18.11
C ILE A 397 -0.23 -29.04 19.11
N PRO A 398 0.17 -30.28 18.79
CA PRO A 398 1.03 -31.06 19.66
C PRO A 398 2.29 -30.27 19.99
N LYS A 399 2.61 -30.11 21.27
CA LYS A 399 3.85 -29.44 21.70
C LYS A 399 5.03 -30.19 21.08
N SER A 400 5.68 -29.59 20.10
CA SER A 400 6.90 -30.17 19.54
C SER A 400 8.04 -30.01 20.54
N THR A 401 8.65 -31.13 20.91
CA THR A 401 9.86 -31.16 21.73
C THR A 401 11.01 -30.61 20.90
N VAL A 402 11.54 -29.44 21.27
CA VAL A 402 12.72 -28.87 20.62
C VAL A 402 13.96 -29.56 21.19
N TYR A 403 14.65 -30.36 20.37
CA TYR A 403 15.98 -30.87 20.70
C TYR A 403 17.03 -29.89 20.20
N THR A 404 17.77 -29.27 21.12
CA THR A 404 18.89 -28.39 20.78
C THR A 404 20.18 -29.23 20.76
N THR A 405 20.79 -29.42 19.58
CA THR A 405 22.12 -30.03 19.47
C THR A 405 23.18 -28.95 19.37
N THR A 406 24.00 -28.80 20.41
CA THR A 406 25.11 -27.83 20.45
C THR A 406 26.38 -28.48 19.90
N PHE A 407 26.90 -27.97 18.78
CA PHE A 407 28.22 -28.40 18.27
C PHE A 407 29.32 -27.49 18.81
N ILE A 408 30.18 -28.03 19.67
CA ILE A 408 31.39 -27.32 20.13
C ILE A 408 32.55 -27.75 19.23
N ARG A 409 33.06 -26.82 18.43
CA ARG A 409 34.22 -27.05 17.57
C ARG A 409 35.50 -26.66 18.31
N ARG A 410 36.29 -27.63 18.79
CA ARG A 410 37.71 -27.41 19.12
C ARG A 410 38.58 -27.90 17.97
N ARG A 411 39.72 -27.24 17.75
CA ARG A 411 40.75 -27.69 16.80
C ARG A 411 41.17 -29.11 17.20
N ARG A 412 40.77 -30.11 16.39
CA ARG A 412 40.98 -31.57 16.49
C ARG A 412 39.88 -32.35 17.24
N GLY A 413 38.99 -32.97 16.46
CA GLY A 413 38.05 -34.03 16.88
C GLY A 413 36.63 -33.56 17.18
N TYR A 414 35.62 -34.19 16.56
CA TYR A 414 34.21 -34.05 16.95
C TYR A 414 33.89 -35.03 18.07
N MET A 415 33.29 -34.57 19.18
CA MET A 415 32.65 -35.47 20.15
C MET A 415 31.16 -35.62 19.84
N THR A 416 30.63 -36.81 20.13
CA THR A 416 29.21 -37.15 20.10
C THR A 416 28.41 -36.32 21.11
N PRO A 417 27.18 -35.88 20.76
CA PRO A 417 26.38 -35.03 21.63
C PRO A 417 25.73 -35.83 22.77
N SER A 418 25.72 -35.26 23.97
CA SER A 418 24.88 -35.71 25.09
C SER A 418 23.64 -34.80 25.19
N PRO A 419 22.41 -35.34 25.26
CA PRO A 419 21.21 -34.53 25.34
C PRO A 419 21.06 -33.92 26.74
N GLN A 420 20.74 -32.62 26.80
CA GLN A 420 20.25 -31.97 28.02
C GLN A 420 18.80 -31.53 27.81
N THR A 421 17.95 -31.76 28.82
CA THR A 421 16.55 -31.35 28.86
C THR A 421 16.43 -29.93 29.42
N MET A 422 15.61 -29.09 28.77
CA MET A 422 15.24 -27.76 29.27
C MET A 422 13.87 -27.79 29.92
N ASN A 423 13.71 -27.05 31.03
CA ASN A 423 12.43 -26.82 31.69
C ASN A 423 11.91 -25.43 31.32
N ALA A 424 10.67 -25.33 30.85
CA ALA A 424 10.14 -24.17 30.12
C ALA A 424 9.32 -23.19 31.00
N SER A 425 9.83 -22.82 32.19
CA SER A 425 9.18 -21.81 33.04
C SER A 425 9.81 -20.41 32.95
N ASP A 426 11.05 -20.28 32.49
CA ASP A 426 11.75 -18.99 32.50
C ASP A 426 12.31 -18.67 31.12
N ASN A 427 11.78 -17.64 30.47
CA ASN A 427 12.26 -17.13 29.17
C ASN A 427 13.61 -16.40 29.27
N ILE A 428 14.59 -16.96 30.00
CA ILE A 428 15.95 -16.44 30.10
C ILE A 428 16.95 -17.57 29.84
N LEU A 429 17.82 -17.37 28.84
CA LEU A 429 18.90 -18.27 28.49
C LEU A 429 20.18 -17.81 29.21
N THR A 430 20.50 -18.42 30.35
CA THR A 430 21.74 -18.11 31.09
C THR A 430 22.85 -19.06 30.62
N LEU A 431 23.77 -18.57 29.78
CA LEU A 431 24.99 -19.29 29.44
C LEU A 431 26.09 -18.88 30.43
N SER A 432 26.56 -19.81 31.26
CA SER A 432 27.80 -19.62 32.03
C SER A 432 29.00 -19.97 31.16
N PRO A 433 29.83 -19.01 30.72
CA PRO A 433 31.00 -19.34 29.94
C PRO A 433 32.10 -19.85 30.87
N ASN A 434 32.44 -21.14 30.77
CA ASN A 434 33.77 -21.56 31.21
C ASN A 434 34.80 -20.90 30.29
N ARG A 435 35.81 -20.27 30.91
CA ARG A 435 36.75 -19.32 30.29
C ARG A 435 37.25 -19.79 28.92
N SER A 436 37.26 -18.85 27.97
CA SER A 436 37.85 -18.94 26.61
C SER A 436 37.11 -19.77 25.54
N ALA A 437 35.82 -19.48 25.30
CA ALA A 437 35.15 -19.87 24.06
C ALA A 437 34.33 -18.71 23.46
N THR A 438 34.58 -18.35 22.20
CA THR A 438 33.78 -17.41 21.41
C THR A 438 32.74 -18.16 20.60
N VAL A 439 31.46 -17.87 20.82
CA VAL A 439 30.35 -18.41 20.02
C VAL A 439 30.30 -17.64 18.71
N SER A 440 30.66 -18.27 17.60
CA SER A 440 30.77 -17.59 16.29
C SER A 440 29.58 -17.84 15.36
N THR A 441 28.72 -18.83 15.60
CA THR A 441 27.43 -18.96 14.87
C THR A 441 26.51 -19.97 15.54
N MET A 442 25.22 -19.61 15.66
CA MET A 442 24.15 -20.53 16.11
C MET A 442 23.24 -20.80 14.91
N ARG A 443 23.01 -22.08 14.57
CA ARG A 443 22.07 -22.49 13.51
C ARG A 443 21.02 -23.41 14.09
N PHE A 444 19.76 -23.04 13.91
CA PHE A 444 18.62 -23.89 14.23
C PHE A 444 18.31 -24.76 13.01
N ARG A 445 18.17 -26.07 13.21
CA ARG A 445 17.73 -27.00 12.17
C ARG A 445 16.54 -27.76 12.73
N LEU A 446 15.37 -27.57 12.12
CA LEU A 446 14.19 -28.39 12.39
C LEU A 446 14.30 -29.66 11.55
N THR A 447 14.36 -30.83 12.18
CA THR A 447 14.27 -32.13 11.51
C THR A 447 12.94 -32.79 11.87
N LYS A 448 12.12 -33.11 10.85
CA LYS A 448 10.95 -33.98 11.00
C LYS A 448 11.43 -35.43 10.99
N THR A 449 11.18 -36.18 12.07
CA THR A 449 11.23 -37.65 12.06
C THR A 449 9.82 -38.17 12.15
N TRP A 450 9.44 -39.02 11.18
CA TRP A 450 8.17 -39.73 11.15
C TRP A 450 8.39 -41.10 11.80
N SER A 451 7.75 -41.36 12.94
CA SER A 451 7.61 -42.71 13.50
C SER A 451 6.20 -43.17 13.23
N GLY A 452 6.01 -43.92 12.15
CA GLY A 452 4.75 -44.59 11.87
C GLY A 452 4.69 -45.90 12.66
N ASP A 453 3.73 -46.00 13.57
CA ASP A 453 3.23 -47.30 14.05
C ASP A 453 2.10 -47.73 13.11
N THR A 454 2.28 -48.87 12.45
CA THR A 454 1.24 -49.56 11.68
C THR A 454 0.23 -50.23 12.63
N PRO A 455 -1.09 -50.06 12.45
CA PRO A 455 -2.06 -50.83 13.22
C PRO A 455 -2.26 -52.23 12.61
N THR A 456 -2.21 -53.25 13.47
CA THR A 456 -2.80 -54.58 13.27
C THR A 456 -4.31 -54.57 13.48
#